data_AF-A0A8E2E8T6-F1
#
_entry.id   AF-A0A8E2E8T6-F1
#
_cell.length_a   1.000
_cell.length_b   1.000
_cell.length_c   1.000
_cell.angle_alpha   90.00
_cell.angle_beta   90.00
_cell.angle_gamma   90.00
#
_symmetry.space_group_name_H-M   'P 1'
#
loop_
_entity.id
_entity.type
_entity.pdbx_description
1 polymer ?
#
loop_
_entity_poly.entity_id
_entity_poly.type
_entity_poly.pdbx_seq_one_letter_code
_entity_poly.pdbx_strand_id
1 'polypeptide(L)'
;MTLAPGTSGPLTIGTSTWSTTVTFTIDAVGRDATTPSVSTSITTTPVASVSTSTTPPASPSASSLVSQSTSIYSTPSALISSAASTSNSSLIVGPTKIPQPSKKSGVSSGGAAGIAIGCTIAAALPQHEKRPDVSLQSVDDARSISRTVENNLPQPLEDKAIAGEISKISTLIKNHTQSYYHGARVRAGAVDLDALQALGSSLPMSVGTLDTLLSNPTTRETGLRFCIAWVIVSRIQVNSAPTTTFLPPEVAYCMQSMTALDSKPEVRTAFLSKWRTLTAELMHYNRSGFAANDPRKDNIIKAVELLDAILHPYADERIDNNQRRRNLEEILKRAAAFAFILFSQPSTWKFDWQGDHNVEVGSLVIFPALVQLSDETGNVLQPPRAFSEIVVRQV
;
A
#
# COMPACT_ATOMS: atom_id res chain seq x y z
N MET A 1 -14.06 65.01 -30.54
CA MET A 1 -14.79 64.06 -29.69
C MET A 1 -14.07 62.74 -29.86
N THR A 2 -13.09 62.48 -28.98
CA THR A 2 -12.07 61.44 -29.18
C THR A 2 -12.00 60.63 -27.89
N LEU A 3 -12.44 59.37 -27.97
CA LEU A 3 -12.55 58.45 -26.84
C LEU A 3 -11.16 57.91 -26.46
N ALA A 4 -10.86 57.92 -25.16
CA ALA A 4 -9.69 57.27 -24.57
C ALA A 4 -9.94 55.76 -24.36
N PRO A 5 -8.91 54.90 -24.40
CA PRO A 5 -9.05 53.46 -24.14
C PRO A 5 -9.08 53.17 -22.63
N GLY A 6 -10.01 52.29 -22.22
CA GLY A 6 -10.17 51.85 -20.84
C GLY A 6 -9.09 50.88 -20.38
N THR A 7 -8.59 51.10 -19.17
CA THR A 7 -7.70 50.23 -18.42
C THR A 7 -8.47 49.05 -17.80
N SER A 8 -8.10 47.82 -18.14
CA SER A 8 -8.57 46.59 -17.49
C SER A 8 -7.68 46.24 -16.30
N GLY A 9 -8.22 46.29 -15.08
CA GLY A 9 -7.58 45.75 -13.86
C GLY A 9 -7.84 44.24 -13.70
N PRO A 10 -7.03 43.53 -12.89
CA PRO A 10 -7.16 42.08 -12.73
C PRO A 10 -8.37 41.70 -11.86
N LEU A 11 -9.10 40.66 -12.28
CA LEU A 11 -10.16 40.01 -11.50
C LEU A 11 -9.54 39.22 -10.33
N THR A 12 -9.86 39.62 -9.10
CA THR A 12 -9.54 38.85 -7.89
C THR A 12 -10.63 37.80 -7.68
N ILE A 13 -10.28 36.51 -7.82
CA ILE A 13 -11.17 35.40 -7.47
C ILE A 13 -11.01 35.13 -5.98
N GLY A 14 -12.04 35.44 -5.18
CA GLY A 14 -12.09 35.07 -3.77
C GLY A 14 -12.45 33.59 -3.60
N THR A 15 -11.58 32.79 -2.99
CA THR A 15 -11.89 31.41 -2.60
C THR A 15 -12.64 31.42 -1.26
N SER A 16 -13.91 31.03 -1.28
CA SER A 16 -14.68 30.76 -0.06
C SER A 16 -14.41 29.33 0.42
N THR A 17 -13.84 29.18 1.61
CA THR A 17 -13.64 27.87 2.25
C THR A 17 -14.85 27.54 3.13
N TRP A 18 -15.47 26.39 2.90
CA TRP A 18 -16.60 25.89 3.69
C TRP A 18 -16.09 24.75 4.57
N SER A 19 -16.49 24.75 5.85
CA SER A 19 -16.23 23.64 6.76
C SER A 19 -17.53 22.89 7.03
N THR A 20 -17.51 21.57 6.86
CA THR A 20 -18.65 20.69 7.16
C THR A 20 -18.30 19.82 8.35
N THR A 21 -19.06 19.94 9.43
CA THR A 21 -18.93 19.08 10.61
C THR A 21 -20.11 18.13 10.69
N VAL A 22 -19.81 16.82 10.76
CA VAL A 22 -20.81 15.77 10.94
C VAL A 22 -20.74 15.29 12.38
N THR A 23 -21.86 15.36 13.10
CA THR A 23 -21.95 14.93 14.51
C THR A 23 -22.85 13.70 14.60
N PHE A 24 -22.34 12.64 15.22
CA PHE A 24 -23.09 11.42 15.51
C PHE A 24 -23.49 11.43 16.98
N THR A 25 -24.79 11.31 17.26
CA THR A 25 -25.29 11.18 18.63
C THR A 25 -25.86 9.78 18.79
N ILE A 26 -25.34 9.03 19.78
CA ILE A 26 -25.84 7.71 20.13
C ILE A 26 -26.50 7.84 21.51
N ASP A 27 -27.83 7.84 21.54
CA ASP A 27 -28.58 7.84 22.79
C ASP A 27 -28.57 6.43 23.39
N ALA A 28 -27.96 6.30 24.57
CA ALA A 28 -28.02 5.07 25.35
C ALA A 28 -29.42 4.96 25.99
N VAL A 29 -30.32 4.19 25.39
CA VAL A 29 -31.64 3.90 25.96
C VAL A 29 -31.55 2.69 26.89
N GLY A 30 -32.24 2.79 28.03
CA GLY A 30 -32.28 1.81 29.12
C GLY A 30 -32.77 0.42 28.72
N ARG A 31 -32.51 -0.53 29.64
CA ARG A 31 -32.41 -2.00 29.52
C ARG A 31 -33.50 -2.82 28.80
N ASP A 32 -34.53 -2.26 28.16
CA ASP A 32 -35.64 -3.06 27.60
C ASP A 32 -36.11 -2.68 26.18
N ALA A 33 -35.26 -2.10 25.32
CA ALA A 33 -35.63 -1.82 23.92
C ALA A 33 -34.68 -2.48 22.90
N THR A 34 -35.24 -3.25 21.97
CA THR A 34 -34.52 -4.19 21.09
C THR A 34 -33.91 -3.60 19.81
N THR A 35 -33.82 -2.28 19.65
CA THR A 35 -33.17 -1.67 18.48
C THR A 35 -32.65 -0.26 18.78
N PRO A 36 -31.33 0.02 18.65
CA PRO A 36 -30.82 1.37 18.74
C PRO A 36 -31.15 2.17 17.47
N SER A 37 -31.70 3.38 17.63
CA SER A 37 -31.90 4.33 16.53
C SER A 37 -30.71 5.28 16.43
N VAL A 38 -30.06 5.31 15.26
CA VAL A 38 -29.00 6.29 14.95
C VAL A 38 -29.62 7.44 14.17
N SER A 39 -29.42 8.68 14.64
CA SER A 39 -29.84 9.89 13.94
C SER A 39 -28.63 10.70 13.50
N THR A 40 -28.61 11.11 12.22
CA THR A 40 -27.54 11.93 11.63
C THR A 40 -28.07 13.33 11.34
N SER A 41 -27.35 14.36 11.78
CA SER A 41 -27.64 15.75 11.39
C SER A 41 -26.40 16.41 10.79
N ILE A 42 -26.59 17.21 9.75
CA ILE A 42 -25.54 17.95 9.04
C ILE A 42 -25.82 19.43 9.27
N THR A 43 -24.86 20.14 9.86
CA THR A 43 -24.94 21.59 10.05
C THR A 43 -23.77 22.24 9.32
N THR A 44 -24.08 23.12 8.37
CA THR A 44 -23.11 23.95 7.65
C THR A 44 -23.10 25.34 8.24
N THR A 45 -21.93 25.83 8.65
CA THR A 45 -21.76 27.21 9.13
C THR A 45 -20.71 27.94 8.27
N PRO A 46 -21.00 29.18 7.83
CA PRO A 46 -20.02 29.99 7.12
C PRO A 46 -18.93 30.48 8.08
N VAL A 47 -17.67 30.28 7.70
CA VAL A 47 -16.52 30.79 8.46
C VAL A 47 -16.32 32.27 8.11
N ALA A 48 -16.42 33.16 9.10
CA ALA A 48 -16.15 34.58 8.92
C ALA A 48 -14.65 34.81 8.67
N SER A 49 -14.32 35.48 7.56
CA SER A 49 -12.95 35.83 7.19
C SER A 49 -12.43 36.99 8.04
N VAL A 50 -11.33 36.75 8.76
CA VAL A 50 -10.58 37.79 9.48
C VAL A 50 -9.74 38.56 8.46
N SER A 51 -9.99 39.87 8.35
CA SER A 51 -9.21 40.78 7.50
C SER A 51 -8.00 41.30 8.28
N THR A 52 -6.78 40.90 7.89
CA THR A 52 -5.54 41.49 8.39
C THR A 52 -5.05 42.56 7.41
N SER A 53 -4.97 43.81 7.87
CA SER A 53 -4.40 44.93 7.12
C SER A 53 -2.88 44.98 7.31
N THR A 54 -2.12 44.91 6.22
CA THR A 54 -0.67 45.14 6.22
C THR A 54 -0.34 46.34 5.32
N THR A 55 0.21 47.37 5.96
CA THR A 55 0.81 48.57 5.34
C THR A 55 2.15 48.25 4.68
N PRO A 56 2.49 48.87 3.52
CA PRO A 56 3.78 48.66 2.86
C PRO A 56 4.86 49.65 3.34
N PRO A 57 6.14 49.26 3.43
CA PRO A 57 7.24 50.20 3.58
C PRO A 57 7.87 50.63 2.24
N ALA A 58 8.55 51.76 2.31
CA ALA A 58 8.99 52.65 1.25
C ALA A 58 10.13 52.13 0.34
N SER A 59 10.15 52.67 -0.88
CA SER A 59 11.25 52.60 -1.87
C SER A 59 12.54 53.29 -1.42
N PRO A 60 13.68 52.93 -2.04
CA PRO A 60 14.48 53.98 -2.66
C PRO A 60 14.98 53.65 -4.09
N SER A 61 14.84 54.68 -4.93
CA SER A 61 15.68 55.19 -6.01
C SER A 61 16.72 54.31 -6.74
N ALA A 62 16.43 54.13 -8.04
CA ALA A 62 17.24 54.42 -9.23
C ALA A 62 18.78 54.28 -9.20
N SER A 63 19.29 53.44 -10.12
CA SER A 63 20.41 53.78 -11.00
C SER A 63 20.37 52.93 -12.28
N SER A 64 20.45 53.63 -13.41
CA SER A 64 20.49 53.16 -14.80
C SER A 64 21.89 52.75 -15.25
N LEU A 65 21.99 51.82 -16.22
CA LEU A 65 23.01 51.73 -17.30
C LEU A 65 22.56 50.60 -18.27
N VAL A 66 22.03 50.93 -19.45
CA VAL A 66 22.67 50.94 -20.79
C VAL A 66 23.06 49.55 -21.33
N SER A 67 22.23 49.10 -22.30
CA SER A 67 22.51 48.45 -23.60
C SER A 67 23.56 47.33 -23.73
N GLN A 68 23.14 46.18 -24.28
CA GLN A 68 23.42 45.83 -25.69
C GLN A 68 22.74 44.51 -26.12
N SER A 69 22.16 44.56 -27.32
CA SER A 69 21.57 43.46 -28.06
C SER A 69 22.65 42.64 -28.77
N THR A 70 22.45 41.33 -28.93
CA THR A 70 22.82 40.62 -30.16
C THR A 70 22.06 39.31 -30.28
N SER A 71 21.17 39.28 -31.27
CA SER A 71 20.55 38.09 -31.84
C SER A 71 21.53 37.41 -32.78
N ILE A 72 21.67 36.08 -32.72
CA ILE A 72 22.18 35.30 -33.85
C ILE A 72 21.28 34.07 -34.03
N TYR A 73 20.56 34.09 -35.15
CA TYR A 73 19.88 32.97 -35.79
C TYR A 73 20.91 31.90 -36.21
N SER A 74 20.63 30.62 -35.98
CA SER A 74 21.20 29.51 -36.76
C SER A 74 20.34 28.25 -36.64
N THR A 75 19.58 27.98 -37.69
CA THR A 75 19.06 26.67 -38.16
C THR A 75 19.47 26.60 -39.64
N PRO A 76 19.73 25.45 -40.29
CA PRO A 76 18.76 24.35 -40.36
C PRO A 76 19.30 22.90 -40.61
N SER A 77 18.33 21.99 -40.74
CA SER A 77 18.32 20.70 -41.48
C SER A 77 18.93 19.47 -40.78
N ALA A 78 18.13 18.48 -40.33
CA ALA A 78 17.26 17.49 -41.03
C ALA A 78 18.02 16.20 -41.43
N LEU A 79 17.47 15.04 -40.99
CA LEU A 79 17.41 13.70 -41.62
C LEU A 79 17.10 12.67 -40.51
N ILE A 80 15.84 12.20 -40.39
CA ILE A 80 15.35 10.89 -40.87
C ILE A 80 16.26 9.71 -40.46
N SER A 81 15.81 8.90 -39.50
CA SER A 81 15.82 7.44 -39.63
C SER A 81 14.95 6.77 -38.56
N SER A 82 13.80 6.31 -39.02
CA SER A 82 12.96 5.28 -38.43
C SER A 82 13.67 3.93 -38.44
N ALA A 83 13.67 3.21 -37.31
CA ALA A 83 13.91 1.77 -37.30
C ALA A 83 12.83 1.10 -36.43
N ALA A 84 11.85 0.53 -37.12
CA ALA A 84 10.99 -0.49 -36.58
C ALA A 84 11.81 -1.78 -36.41
N SER A 85 11.58 -2.52 -35.33
CA SER A 85 12.03 -3.91 -35.21
C SER A 85 10.84 -4.73 -34.76
N THR A 86 10.18 -5.33 -35.73
CA THR A 86 9.21 -6.41 -35.56
C THR A 86 9.92 -7.71 -35.95
N SER A 87 9.52 -8.81 -35.32
CA SER A 87 9.70 -10.20 -35.79
C SER A 87 11.09 -10.80 -35.49
N ASN A 88 11.27 -12.05 -35.04
CA ASN A 88 10.47 -13.24 -35.28
C ASN A 88 10.76 -14.36 -34.27
N SER A 89 9.75 -15.23 -34.18
CA SER A 89 9.67 -16.53 -33.50
C SER A 89 10.53 -17.62 -34.14
N SER A 90 10.91 -18.62 -33.34
CA SER A 90 11.05 -20.05 -33.70
C SER A 90 11.12 -20.86 -32.40
N LEU A 91 10.10 -21.61 -31.97
CA LEU A 91 9.60 -22.89 -32.47
C LEU A 91 10.72 -23.87 -32.84
N ILE A 92 11.05 -24.76 -31.90
CA ILE A 92 11.56 -26.09 -32.17
C ILE A 92 10.61 -27.09 -31.50
N VAL A 93 10.00 -27.91 -32.35
CA VAL A 93 9.07 -29.00 -32.07
C VAL A 93 9.78 -30.32 -32.30
N GLY A 94 9.55 -31.29 -31.41
CA GLY A 94 9.62 -32.73 -31.69
C GLY A 94 10.54 -33.53 -30.75
N PRO A 95 10.38 -34.87 -30.65
CA PRO A 95 9.13 -35.63 -30.57
C PRO A 95 9.09 -36.67 -29.40
N THR A 96 7.88 -36.99 -28.98
CA THR A 96 7.31 -38.30 -28.56
C THR A 96 8.20 -39.38 -27.90
N LYS A 97 7.84 -39.80 -26.67
CA LYS A 97 7.72 -41.24 -26.33
C LYS A 97 6.90 -41.49 -25.06
N ILE A 98 5.73 -42.11 -25.24
CA ILE A 98 4.90 -42.75 -24.22
C ILE A 98 5.40 -44.18 -24.02
N PRO A 99 5.37 -44.71 -22.78
CA PRO A 99 5.02 -46.12 -22.59
C PRO A 99 3.96 -46.34 -21.50
N GLN A 100 2.82 -46.89 -21.91
CA GLN A 100 2.04 -47.87 -21.12
C GLN A 100 2.77 -49.21 -21.15
N PRO A 101 2.68 -50.12 -20.13
CA PRO A 101 1.43 -50.81 -19.72
C PRO A 101 1.36 -51.05 -18.18
N SER A 102 0.28 -51.48 -17.52
CA SER A 102 -0.46 -52.74 -17.68
C SER A 102 -1.59 -52.81 -16.64
N LYS A 103 -2.66 -53.55 -16.98
CA LYS A 103 -3.80 -53.91 -16.13
C LYS A 103 -3.45 -55.04 -15.14
N LYS A 104 -4.07 -55.04 -13.95
CA LYS A 104 -4.59 -56.20 -13.16
C LYS A 104 -5.17 -55.67 -11.83
N SER A 105 -6.49 -55.68 -11.66
CA SER A 105 -7.34 -56.72 -11.02
C SER A 105 -7.35 -56.66 -9.48
N GLY A 106 -8.53 -56.56 -8.87
CA GLY A 106 -8.72 -56.82 -7.43
C GLY A 106 -10.06 -56.36 -6.87
N VAL A 107 -11.04 -57.27 -6.89
CA VAL A 107 -12.36 -57.21 -6.23
C VAL A 107 -12.25 -57.65 -4.77
N SER A 108 -12.97 -57.00 -3.85
CA SER A 108 -13.54 -57.55 -2.59
C SER A 108 -14.35 -56.41 -1.95
N SER A 109 -15.69 -56.41 -1.80
CA SER A 109 -16.70 -57.38 -1.34
C SER A 109 -16.64 -57.70 0.16
N GLY A 110 -17.65 -57.20 0.89
CA GLY A 110 -18.05 -57.58 2.27
C GLY A 110 -18.51 -56.33 3.04
N GLY A 111 -19.76 -56.08 3.43
CA GLY A 111 -20.90 -56.96 3.64
C GLY A 111 -21.03 -57.34 5.12
N ALA A 112 -21.75 -56.54 5.91
CA ALA A 112 -22.34 -56.98 7.19
C ALA A 112 -23.56 -56.13 7.55
N ALA A 113 -24.73 -56.73 7.40
CA ALA A 113 -25.99 -56.32 7.99
C ALA A 113 -26.10 -56.86 9.43
N GLY A 114 -26.82 -56.17 10.30
CA GLY A 114 -27.15 -56.65 11.64
C GLY A 114 -28.35 -55.88 12.22
N ILE A 115 -29.52 -56.51 12.14
CA ILE A 115 -30.80 -56.08 12.70
C ILE A 115 -31.03 -56.83 14.02
N ALA A 116 -31.51 -56.14 15.06
CA ALA A 116 -32.35 -56.65 16.17
C ALA A 116 -32.99 -55.41 16.82
N ILE A 117 -34.30 -55.13 16.87
CA ILE A 117 -35.55 -55.86 17.23
C ILE A 117 -35.61 -56.34 18.69
N GLY A 118 -36.54 -55.72 19.44
CA GLY A 118 -37.12 -56.17 20.73
C GLY A 118 -36.68 -55.30 21.92
N CYS A 119 -37.52 -54.77 22.82
CA CYS A 119 -38.93 -55.00 23.12
C CYS A 119 -39.51 -53.78 23.85
N THR A 120 -40.80 -53.50 23.60
CA THR A 120 -41.65 -52.56 24.33
C THR A 120 -42.14 -53.16 25.64
N ILE A 121 -42.04 -52.42 26.75
CA ILE A 121 -42.95 -52.55 27.91
C ILE A 121 -43.39 -51.14 28.33
N ALA A 122 -44.70 -50.94 28.32
CA ALA A 122 -45.39 -49.76 28.77
C ALA A 122 -45.51 -49.74 30.31
N ALA A 123 -45.34 -48.57 30.91
CA ALA A 123 -45.94 -48.21 32.20
C ALA A 123 -46.12 -46.68 32.26
N ALA A 124 -47.27 -46.26 32.80
CA ALA A 124 -47.85 -44.94 32.64
C ALA A 124 -47.60 -43.99 33.84
N LEU A 125 -47.42 -42.70 33.51
CA LEU A 125 -47.76 -41.44 34.24
C LEU A 125 -47.09 -41.15 35.62
N PRO A 126 -46.95 -39.89 36.07
CA PRO A 126 -47.63 -38.66 35.62
C PRO A 126 -46.72 -37.49 35.19
N GLN A 127 -47.35 -36.52 34.54
CA GLN A 127 -46.76 -35.27 34.08
C GLN A 127 -46.23 -34.43 35.24
N HIS A 128 -44.97 -34.02 35.12
CA HIS A 128 -44.40 -32.91 35.88
C HIS A 128 -43.76 -31.91 34.92
N GLU A 129 -44.34 -30.73 34.92
CA GLU A 129 -43.80 -29.41 34.58
C GLU A 129 -42.47 -29.37 33.80
N LYS A 130 -42.61 -29.11 32.49
CA LYS A 130 -41.55 -28.99 31.51
C LYS A 130 -40.75 -27.70 31.74
N ARG A 131 -39.68 -27.80 32.54
CA ARG A 131 -38.55 -26.86 32.52
C ARG A 131 -38.00 -26.82 31.07
N PRO A 132 -37.66 -25.67 30.48
CA PRO A 132 -37.07 -25.65 29.15
C PRO A 132 -35.69 -26.32 29.21
N ASP A 133 -35.64 -27.55 28.69
CA ASP A 133 -34.41 -28.25 28.36
C ASP A 133 -33.68 -27.42 27.30
N VAL A 134 -32.65 -26.70 27.74
CA VAL A 134 -31.69 -26.08 26.84
C VAL A 134 -30.87 -27.24 26.26
N SER A 135 -31.28 -27.68 25.07
CA SER A 135 -30.57 -28.64 24.25
C SER A 135 -29.08 -28.26 24.17
N LEU A 136 -28.22 -29.09 24.75
CA LEU A 136 -26.77 -29.07 24.59
C LEU A 136 -26.40 -29.53 23.16
N GLN A 137 -26.80 -28.77 22.14
CA GLN A 137 -26.38 -28.99 20.75
C GLN A 137 -25.10 -28.20 20.37
N SER A 138 -24.47 -27.53 21.32
CA SER A 138 -23.66 -26.34 21.01
C SER A 138 -22.18 -26.57 20.65
N VAL A 139 -21.63 -27.79 20.65
CA VAL A 139 -20.18 -28.01 20.46
C VAL A 139 -19.83 -28.62 19.09
N ASP A 140 -20.64 -29.53 18.58
CA ASP A 140 -20.37 -30.18 17.28
C ASP A 140 -20.66 -29.23 16.10
N ASP A 141 -21.69 -28.37 16.23
CA ASP A 141 -22.02 -27.38 15.21
C ASP A 141 -20.94 -26.28 15.08
N ALA A 142 -20.38 -25.81 16.20
CA ALA A 142 -19.31 -24.81 16.19
C ALA A 142 -18.01 -25.34 15.56
N ARG A 143 -17.66 -26.61 15.83
CA ARG A 143 -16.52 -27.29 15.18
C ARG A 143 -16.75 -27.50 13.69
N SER A 144 -18.00 -27.74 13.28
CA SER A 144 -18.39 -27.87 11.88
C SER A 144 -18.19 -26.55 11.11
N ILE A 145 -18.65 -25.42 11.67
CA ILE A 145 -18.47 -24.09 11.06
C ILE A 145 -16.99 -23.71 10.96
N SER A 146 -16.21 -23.89 12.04
CA SER A 146 -14.78 -23.59 12.03
C SER A 146 -14.04 -24.36 10.94
N ARG A 147 -14.29 -25.67 10.82
CA ARG A 147 -13.70 -26.50 9.76
C ARG A 147 -14.16 -26.07 8.36
N THR A 148 -15.42 -25.68 8.22
CA THR A 148 -15.96 -25.22 6.94
C THR A 148 -15.25 -23.96 6.49
N VAL A 149 -15.11 -22.97 7.37
CA VAL A 149 -14.39 -21.72 7.08
C VAL A 149 -12.93 -22.01 6.74
N GLU A 150 -12.23 -22.81 7.54
CA GLU A 150 -10.83 -23.13 7.31
C GLU A 150 -10.60 -23.89 6.00
N ASN A 151 -11.49 -24.82 5.64
CA ASN A 151 -11.38 -25.58 4.39
C ASN A 151 -11.68 -24.75 3.14
N ASN A 152 -12.36 -23.60 3.28
CA ASN A 152 -12.72 -22.72 2.17
C ASN A 152 -11.79 -21.50 2.06
N LEU A 153 -10.85 -21.30 2.99
CA LEU A 153 -9.85 -20.25 2.85
C LEU A 153 -8.83 -20.61 1.76
N PRO A 154 -8.34 -19.62 0.99
CA PRO A 154 -7.24 -19.85 0.07
C PRO A 154 -6.01 -20.35 0.81
N GLN A 155 -5.27 -21.25 0.16
CA GLN A 155 -3.95 -21.64 0.65
C GLN A 155 -3.01 -20.43 0.68
N PRO A 156 -2.14 -20.32 1.69
CA PRO A 156 -1.09 -19.32 1.74
C PRO A 156 -0.25 -19.34 0.46
N LEU A 157 0.23 -18.16 0.06
CA LEU A 157 1.04 -18.02 -1.14
C LEU A 157 2.43 -18.62 -0.90
N GLU A 158 2.96 -19.35 -1.87
CA GLU A 158 4.31 -19.92 -1.77
C GLU A 158 5.37 -18.84 -1.50
N ASP A 159 6.34 -19.16 -0.63
CA ASP A 159 7.38 -18.21 -0.21
C ASP A 159 8.12 -17.55 -1.38
N LYS A 160 8.45 -18.35 -2.39
CA LYS A 160 9.14 -17.90 -3.62
C LYS A 160 8.32 -16.87 -4.40
N ALA A 161 7.00 -16.92 -4.33
CA ALA A 161 6.13 -15.94 -4.99
C ALA A 161 6.10 -14.62 -4.21
N ILE A 162 6.07 -14.66 -2.87
CA ILE A 162 6.19 -13.47 -2.02
C ILE A 162 7.56 -12.81 -2.22
N ALA A 163 8.63 -13.60 -2.13
CA ALA A 163 10.01 -13.16 -2.38
C ALA A 163 10.21 -12.61 -3.80
N GLY A 164 9.58 -13.24 -4.79
CA GLY A 164 9.61 -12.79 -6.18
C GLY A 164 8.94 -11.43 -6.39
N GLU A 165 7.79 -11.18 -5.76
CA GLU A 165 7.08 -9.90 -5.89
C GLU A 165 7.86 -8.74 -5.28
N ILE A 166 8.40 -8.91 -4.06
CA ILE A 166 9.20 -7.84 -3.42
C ILE A 166 10.50 -7.56 -4.20
N SER A 167 11.16 -8.60 -4.71
CA SER A 167 12.34 -8.46 -5.56
C SER A 167 12.03 -7.71 -6.86
N LYS A 168 10.84 -7.96 -7.44
CA LYS A 168 10.40 -7.26 -8.65
C LYS A 168 10.08 -5.79 -8.38
N ILE A 169 9.52 -5.45 -7.21
CA ILE A 169 9.35 -4.04 -6.78
C ILE A 169 10.71 -3.35 -6.67
N SER A 170 11.68 -3.94 -5.96
CA SER A 170 13.03 -3.39 -5.83
C SER A 170 13.71 -3.17 -7.20
N THR A 171 13.57 -4.13 -8.11
CA THR A 171 14.07 -4.02 -9.49
C THR A 171 13.40 -2.88 -10.27
N LEU A 172 12.08 -2.71 -10.13
CA LEU A 172 11.36 -1.63 -10.79
C LEU A 172 11.80 -0.25 -10.29
N ILE A 173 12.03 -0.09 -8.98
CA ILE A 173 12.58 1.15 -8.40
C ILE A 173 13.96 1.43 -8.97
N LYS A 174 14.81 0.39 -9.07
CA LYS A 174 16.13 0.52 -9.69
C LYS A 174 16.05 0.98 -11.14
N ASN A 175 15.20 0.35 -11.94
CA ASN A 175 15.06 0.70 -13.35
C ASN A 175 14.49 2.11 -13.51
N HIS A 176 13.48 2.49 -12.71
CA HIS A 176 12.90 3.82 -12.73
C HIS A 176 13.95 4.91 -12.43
N THR A 177 14.75 4.72 -11.39
CA THR A 177 15.79 5.69 -11.02
C THR A 177 16.90 5.81 -12.07
N GLN A 178 17.26 4.72 -12.74
CA GLN A 178 18.27 4.72 -13.81
C GLN A 178 17.75 5.28 -15.14
N SER A 179 16.45 5.09 -15.42
CA SER A 179 15.87 5.49 -16.71
C SER A 179 15.40 6.93 -16.74
N TYR A 180 15.00 7.54 -15.63
CA TYR A 180 14.27 8.82 -15.66
C TYR A 180 14.97 10.01 -14.97
N TYR A 181 16.15 9.79 -14.38
CA TYR A 181 16.85 10.82 -13.60
C TYR A 181 18.31 10.89 -14.00
N HIS A 182 18.90 12.09 -13.93
CA HIS A 182 20.25 12.32 -14.38
C HIS A 182 21.28 12.32 -13.23
N GLY A 183 22.54 12.04 -13.58
CA GLY A 183 23.71 12.21 -12.70
C GLY A 183 24.31 13.63 -12.70
N ALA A 184 23.75 14.60 -13.44
CA ALA A 184 24.34 15.94 -13.56
C ALA A 184 24.33 16.73 -12.24
N ARG A 185 25.19 17.76 -12.10
CA ARG A 185 25.14 18.64 -10.93
C ARG A 185 23.83 19.42 -10.92
N VAL A 186 23.20 19.51 -9.75
CA VAL A 186 21.99 20.29 -9.52
C VAL A 186 22.33 21.47 -8.63
N ARG A 187 21.56 22.56 -8.72
CA ARG A 187 21.70 23.71 -7.82
C ARG A 187 21.51 23.27 -6.36
N ALA A 188 22.29 23.86 -5.46
CA ALA A 188 22.08 23.65 -4.02
C ALA A 188 20.66 24.11 -3.63
N GLY A 189 19.99 23.32 -2.78
CA GLY A 189 18.61 23.61 -2.37
C GLY A 189 17.56 23.39 -3.47
N ALA A 190 17.84 22.55 -4.46
CA ALA A 190 16.85 22.25 -5.50
C ALA A 190 15.68 21.39 -5.02
N VAL A 191 15.85 20.68 -3.89
CA VAL A 191 14.76 19.99 -3.21
C VAL A 191 14.30 20.84 -2.04
N ASP A 192 12.99 20.95 -1.91
CA ASP A 192 12.36 21.53 -0.75
C ASP A 192 12.57 20.64 0.49
N LEU A 193 13.18 21.18 1.54
CA LEU A 193 13.40 20.46 2.79
C LEU A 193 12.09 20.04 3.44
N ASP A 194 11.01 20.80 3.23
CA ASP A 194 9.68 20.44 3.75
C ASP A 194 9.14 19.18 3.05
N ALA A 195 9.43 19.00 1.76
CA ALA A 195 9.09 17.78 1.03
C ALA A 195 9.86 16.56 1.56
N LEU A 196 11.13 16.71 1.94
CA LEU A 196 11.89 15.63 2.58
C LEU A 196 11.38 15.33 4.00
N GLN A 197 10.99 16.35 4.76
CA GLN A 197 10.37 16.17 6.07
C GLN A 197 9.02 15.44 5.98
N ALA A 198 8.28 15.63 4.89
CA ALA A 198 7.02 14.94 4.63
C ALA A 198 7.17 13.41 4.43
N LEU A 199 8.39 12.88 4.29
CA LEU A 199 8.67 11.44 4.34
C LEU A 199 8.45 10.84 5.75
N GLY A 200 8.37 11.68 6.79
CA GLY A 200 8.03 11.28 8.16
C GLY A 200 9.24 11.23 9.10
N SER A 201 8.96 11.21 10.40
CA SER A 201 9.97 11.28 11.47
C SER A 201 10.67 9.95 11.75
N SER A 202 10.20 8.84 11.20
CA SER A 202 10.74 7.49 11.46
C SER A 202 11.80 7.03 10.45
N LEU A 203 12.30 7.95 9.60
CA LEU A 203 13.37 7.66 8.65
C LEU A 203 14.59 7.03 9.35
N PRO A 204 15.25 6.03 8.74
CA PRO A 204 16.48 5.43 9.27
C PRO A 204 17.69 6.39 9.21
N MET A 205 17.53 7.58 8.61
CA MET A 205 18.56 8.62 8.54
C MET A 205 17.93 10.00 8.70
N SER A 206 18.76 11.00 9.00
CA SER A 206 18.30 12.40 9.07
C SER A 206 17.96 12.97 7.69
N VAL A 207 17.05 13.94 7.65
CA VAL A 207 16.70 14.69 6.43
C VAL A 207 17.94 15.38 5.83
N GLY A 208 18.83 15.93 6.65
CA GLY A 208 20.08 16.55 6.16
C GLY A 208 21.04 15.55 5.50
N THR A 209 21.12 14.32 6.03
CA THR A 209 21.88 13.23 5.40
C THR A 209 21.28 12.89 4.04
N LEU A 210 19.95 12.79 3.95
CA LEU A 210 19.25 12.49 2.70
C LEU A 210 19.44 13.59 1.66
N ASP A 211 19.32 14.86 2.05
CA ASP A 211 19.59 16.01 1.17
C ASP A 211 21.02 15.99 0.61
N THR A 212 22.01 15.66 1.46
CA THR A 212 23.40 15.50 1.04
C THR A 212 23.57 14.40 -0.01
N LEU A 213 22.91 13.24 0.20
CA LEU A 213 22.95 12.12 -0.74
C LEU A 213 22.33 12.47 -2.09
N LEU A 214 21.19 13.18 -2.08
CA LEU A 214 20.48 13.59 -3.30
C LEU A 214 21.24 14.67 -4.07
N SER A 215 21.90 15.59 -3.35
CA SER A 215 22.70 16.66 -3.95
C SER A 215 23.94 16.14 -4.67
N ASN A 216 24.59 15.09 -4.14
CA ASN A 216 25.81 14.53 -4.71
C ASN A 216 25.54 13.58 -5.90
N PRO A 217 26.05 13.88 -7.12
CA PRO A 217 25.94 13.02 -8.31
C PRO A 217 26.22 11.52 -8.11
N THR A 218 27.22 11.15 -7.31
CA THR A 218 27.61 9.74 -7.15
C THR A 218 26.66 8.96 -6.26
N THR A 219 26.02 9.62 -5.29
CA THR A 219 25.10 9.01 -4.32
C THR A 219 23.63 9.25 -4.64
N ARG A 220 23.33 10.15 -5.59
CA ARG A 220 21.96 10.56 -5.88
C ARG A 220 21.05 9.40 -6.23
N GLU A 221 21.49 8.53 -7.13
CA GLU A 221 20.71 7.36 -7.55
C GLU A 221 20.31 6.50 -6.33
N THR A 222 21.22 6.32 -5.39
CA THR A 222 20.99 5.63 -4.11
C THR A 222 19.95 6.38 -3.27
N GLY A 223 20.06 7.70 -3.13
CA GLY A 223 19.08 8.53 -2.41
C GLY A 223 17.68 8.50 -3.03
N LEU A 224 17.57 8.55 -4.37
CA LEU A 224 16.30 8.46 -5.09
C LEU A 224 15.63 7.10 -4.87
N ARG A 225 16.40 6.00 -4.94
CA ARG A 225 15.90 4.65 -4.67
C ARG A 225 15.38 4.53 -3.24
N PHE A 226 16.15 5.04 -2.29
CA PHE A 226 15.76 5.07 -0.88
C PHE A 226 14.43 5.80 -0.67
N CYS A 227 14.24 6.99 -1.26
CA CYS A 227 12.98 7.75 -1.12
C CYS A 227 11.77 6.95 -1.58
N ILE A 228 11.86 6.33 -2.77
CA ILE A 228 10.77 5.53 -3.34
C ILE A 228 10.52 4.28 -2.48
N ALA A 229 11.58 3.57 -2.09
CA ALA A 229 11.49 2.39 -1.24
C ALA A 229 10.85 2.71 0.12
N TRP A 230 11.25 3.83 0.74
CA TRP A 230 10.72 4.30 2.02
C TRP A 230 9.21 4.57 1.95
N VAL A 231 8.75 5.31 0.95
CA VAL A 231 7.32 5.59 0.75
C VAL A 231 6.53 4.30 0.52
N ILE A 232 7.05 3.38 -0.28
CA ILE A 232 6.40 2.08 -0.52
C ILE A 232 6.27 1.28 0.78
N VAL A 233 7.39 1.10 1.49
CA VAL A 233 7.46 0.25 2.68
C VAL A 233 6.64 0.83 3.83
N SER A 234 6.65 2.15 4.03
CA SER A 234 5.87 2.82 5.07
C SER A 234 4.35 2.77 4.83
N ARG A 235 3.91 2.60 3.58
CA ARG A 235 2.49 2.55 3.20
C ARG A 235 1.94 1.13 3.02
N ILE A 236 2.80 0.12 2.85
CA ILE A 236 2.41 -1.31 2.82
C ILE A 236 2.00 -1.82 4.21
N GLN A 237 2.46 -1.19 5.29
CA GLN A 237 2.27 -1.73 6.63
C GLN A 237 0.79 -1.75 7.04
N VAL A 238 0.44 -2.76 7.85
CA VAL A 238 -0.93 -2.98 8.31
C VAL A 238 -1.39 -1.86 9.28
N ASN A 239 -0.45 -1.17 9.91
CA ASN A 239 -0.66 -0.05 10.83
C ASN A 239 -0.50 1.33 10.16
N SER A 240 -0.34 1.40 8.84
CA SER A 240 -0.29 2.68 8.12
C SER A 240 -1.61 3.45 8.26
N ALA A 241 -1.53 4.78 8.26
CA ALA A 241 -2.72 5.63 8.40
C ALA A 241 -3.70 5.42 7.21
N PRO A 242 -5.03 5.45 7.43
CA PRO A 242 -6.03 5.28 6.38
C PRO A 242 -5.88 6.25 5.19
N THR A 243 -5.33 7.44 5.44
CA THR A 243 -5.14 8.50 4.44
C THR A 243 -3.88 8.35 3.58
N THR A 244 -3.01 7.39 3.89
CA THR A 244 -1.74 7.17 3.17
C THR A 244 -1.46 5.72 2.83
N THR A 245 -2.13 4.76 3.48
CA THR A 245 -1.94 3.32 3.29
C THR A 245 -2.16 2.85 1.85
N PHE A 246 -1.45 1.80 1.48
CA PHE A 246 -1.61 1.04 0.25
C PHE A 246 -2.53 -0.18 0.40
N LEU A 247 -3.01 -0.45 1.62
CA LEU A 247 -4.14 -1.33 1.85
C LEU A 247 -5.45 -0.60 1.55
N PRO A 248 -6.57 -1.33 1.35
CA PRO A 248 -7.89 -0.72 1.37
C PRO A 248 -8.06 0.13 2.64
N PRO A 249 -8.49 1.41 2.56
CA PRO A 249 -8.61 2.28 3.73
C PRO A 249 -9.46 1.69 4.86
N GLU A 250 -10.47 0.89 4.52
CA GLU A 250 -11.35 0.17 5.44
C GLU A 250 -10.55 -0.77 6.35
N VAL A 251 -9.54 -1.45 5.80
CA VAL A 251 -8.65 -2.33 6.56
C VAL A 251 -7.86 -1.52 7.59
N ALA A 252 -7.34 -0.36 7.21
CA ALA A 252 -6.60 0.49 8.13
C ALA A 252 -7.48 1.04 9.25
N TYR A 253 -8.73 1.44 8.97
CA TYR A 253 -9.69 1.86 10.00
C TYR A 253 -10.01 0.72 10.99
N CYS A 254 -10.25 -0.49 10.47
CA CYS A 254 -10.46 -1.67 11.31
C CYS A 254 -9.23 -1.94 12.19
N MET A 255 -8.03 -1.90 11.62
CA MET A 255 -6.79 -2.13 12.36
C MET A 255 -6.58 -1.12 13.48
N GLN A 256 -6.81 0.16 13.22
CA GLN A 256 -6.74 1.20 14.25
C GLN A 256 -7.71 0.93 15.40
N SER A 257 -8.93 0.51 15.09
CA SER A 257 -9.95 0.18 16.08
C SER A 257 -9.61 -1.06 16.92
N MET A 258 -8.88 -2.03 16.35
CA MET A 258 -8.48 -3.26 17.04
C MET A 258 -7.20 -3.10 17.88
N THR A 259 -6.46 -1.98 17.78
CA THR A 259 -5.23 -1.77 18.56
C THR A 259 -5.44 -1.73 20.08
N ALA A 260 -6.67 -1.53 20.54
CA ALA A 260 -7.05 -1.45 21.95
C ALA A 260 -7.20 -2.81 22.66
N LEU A 261 -7.02 -3.94 21.97
CA LEU A 261 -7.15 -5.27 22.57
C LEU A 261 -5.99 -5.53 23.56
N ASP A 262 -6.30 -5.47 24.85
CA ASP A 262 -5.42 -5.90 25.93
C ASP A 262 -5.39 -7.44 25.98
N SER A 263 -4.45 -8.03 25.27
CA SER A 263 -4.30 -9.47 25.13
C SER A 263 -2.83 -9.84 24.98
N LYS A 264 -2.48 -11.08 25.35
CA LYS A 264 -1.13 -11.62 25.15
C LYS A 264 -0.72 -11.46 23.67
N PRO A 265 0.53 -11.07 23.36
CA PRO A 265 0.97 -10.82 21.98
C PRO A 265 0.71 -11.99 21.03
N GLU A 266 0.93 -13.23 21.46
CA GLU A 266 0.70 -14.45 20.67
C GLU A 266 -0.78 -14.62 20.30
N VAL A 267 -1.66 -14.48 21.29
CA VAL A 267 -3.12 -14.58 21.10
C VAL A 267 -3.61 -13.49 20.15
N ARG A 268 -3.10 -12.27 20.32
CA ARG A 268 -3.42 -11.14 19.44
C ARG A 268 -2.94 -11.41 18.01
N THR A 269 -1.73 -11.94 17.83
CA THR A 269 -1.19 -12.30 16.50
C THR A 269 -2.05 -13.37 15.83
N ALA A 270 -2.48 -14.41 16.55
CA ALA A 270 -3.34 -15.45 16.03
C ALA A 270 -4.73 -14.90 15.61
N PHE A 271 -5.35 -14.06 16.42
CA PHE A 271 -6.62 -13.41 16.06
C PHE A 271 -6.48 -12.50 14.84
N LEU A 272 -5.45 -11.67 14.80
CA LEU A 272 -5.19 -10.80 13.65
C LEU A 272 -4.87 -11.61 12.40
N SER A 273 -4.14 -12.71 12.50
CA SER A 273 -3.89 -13.63 11.38
C SER A 273 -5.20 -14.13 10.76
N LYS A 274 -6.09 -14.70 11.58
CA LYS A 274 -7.40 -15.20 11.13
C LYS A 274 -8.29 -14.09 10.59
N TRP A 275 -8.33 -12.94 11.27
CA TRP A 275 -9.12 -11.80 10.80
C TRP A 275 -8.64 -11.31 9.43
N ARG A 276 -7.33 -11.19 9.21
CA ARG A 276 -6.78 -10.74 7.94
C ARG A 276 -7.09 -11.69 6.79
N THR A 277 -6.92 -13.01 6.98
CA THR A 277 -7.19 -14.00 5.93
C THR A 277 -8.68 -14.04 5.57
N LEU A 278 -9.57 -14.00 6.56
CA LEU A 278 -11.02 -13.94 6.35
C LEU A 278 -11.45 -12.64 5.65
N THR A 279 -10.94 -11.51 6.13
CA THR A 279 -11.25 -10.20 5.55
C THR A 279 -10.76 -10.11 4.12
N ALA A 280 -9.54 -10.60 3.84
CA ALA A 280 -9.00 -10.60 2.49
C ALA A 280 -9.84 -11.45 1.53
N GLU A 281 -10.32 -12.61 2.01
CA GLU A 281 -11.21 -13.47 1.22
C GLU A 281 -12.54 -12.78 0.93
N LEU A 282 -13.19 -12.21 1.94
CA LEU A 282 -14.48 -11.52 1.79
C LEU A 282 -14.41 -10.27 0.91
N MET A 283 -13.29 -9.53 0.95
CA MET A 283 -13.14 -8.29 0.19
C MET A 283 -12.89 -8.54 -1.30
N HIS A 284 -12.48 -9.76 -1.70
CA HIS A 284 -12.20 -10.14 -3.09
C HIS A 284 -11.42 -9.09 -3.90
N TYR A 285 -10.49 -8.36 -3.27
CA TYR A 285 -9.71 -7.35 -3.99
C TYR A 285 -8.90 -8.06 -5.06
N ASN A 286 -9.07 -7.59 -6.29
CA ASN A 286 -8.39 -8.19 -7.43
C ASN A 286 -6.88 -8.08 -7.23
N ARG A 287 -6.22 -9.22 -7.03
CA ARG A 287 -4.78 -9.32 -6.76
C ARG A 287 -3.94 -8.80 -7.94
N SER A 288 -4.53 -8.66 -9.13
CA SER A 288 -3.82 -8.28 -10.36
C SER A 288 -4.31 -7.00 -11.03
N GLY A 289 -5.29 -6.27 -10.47
CA GLY A 289 -5.82 -5.06 -11.12
C GLY A 289 -6.52 -4.07 -10.20
N PHE A 290 -6.46 -2.79 -10.55
CA PHE A 290 -7.18 -1.71 -9.88
C PHE A 290 -8.48 -1.41 -10.64
N ALA A 291 -9.62 -1.63 -9.98
CA ALA A 291 -10.91 -1.22 -10.52
C ALA A 291 -10.97 0.30 -10.70
N ALA A 292 -11.90 0.79 -11.55
CA ALA A 292 -12.08 2.22 -11.76
C ALA A 292 -12.31 3.00 -10.45
N ASN A 293 -13.00 2.38 -9.50
CA ASN A 293 -13.40 2.90 -8.20
C ASN A 293 -12.57 2.35 -7.02
N ASP A 294 -11.37 1.82 -7.25
CA ASP A 294 -10.53 1.31 -6.17
C ASP A 294 -10.15 2.44 -5.18
N PRO A 295 -10.52 2.33 -3.88
CA PRO A 295 -10.34 3.41 -2.91
C PRO A 295 -8.87 3.69 -2.58
N ARG A 296 -7.94 2.81 -2.96
CA ARG A 296 -6.49 3.01 -2.78
C ARG A 296 -5.93 4.05 -3.76
N LYS A 297 -6.65 4.39 -4.83
CA LYS A 297 -6.16 5.32 -5.87
C LYS A 297 -5.78 6.68 -5.32
N ASP A 298 -6.59 7.25 -4.44
CA ASP A 298 -6.31 8.55 -3.85
C ASP A 298 -5.00 8.52 -3.04
N ASN A 299 -4.77 7.44 -2.29
CA ASN A 299 -3.53 7.27 -1.52
C ASN A 299 -2.31 7.05 -2.43
N ILE A 300 -2.49 6.35 -3.57
CA ILE A 300 -1.46 6.18 -4.59
C ILE A 300 -1.12 7.54 -5.22
N ILE A 301 -2.11 8.35 -5.59
CA ILE A 301 -1.91 9.69 -6.16
C ILE A 301 -1.15 10.57 -5.17
N LYS A 302 -1.54 10.58 -3.89
CA LYS A 302 -0.81 11.29 -2.84
C LYS A 302 0.64 10.80 -2.67
N ALA A 303 0.90 9.50 -2.88
CA ALA A 303 2.26 8.97 -2.88
C ALA A 303 3.06 9.44 -4.10
N VAL A 304 2.43 9.47 -5.29
CA VAL A 304 3.04 10.05 -6.50
C VAL A 304 3.38 11.50 -6.25
N GLU A 305 2.47 12.33 -5.74
CA GLU A 305 2.70 13.76 -5.49
C GLU A 305 3.83 14.01 -4.50
N LEU A 306 3.85 13.28 -3.38
CA LEU A 306 4.93 13.36 -2.40
C LEU A 306 6.29 13.02 -3.03
N LEU A 307 6.37 11.92 -3.78
CA LEU A 307 7.61 11.51 -4.42
C LEU A 307 7.98 12.48 -5.55
N ASP A 308 7.02 12.97 -6.33
CA ASP A 308 7.28 13.90 -7.43
C ASP A 308 7.88 15.21 -6.92
N ALA A 309 7.41 15.72 -5.78
CA ALA A 309 7.98 16.91 -5.14
C ALA A 309 9.47 16.74 -4.77
N ILE A 310 9.91 15.52 -4.44
CA ILE A 310 11.30 15.21 -4.07
C ILE A 310 12.14 14.86 -5.29
N LEU A 311 11.59 14.09 -6.22
CA LEU A 311 12.33 13.47 -7.32
C LEU A 311 12.39 14.37 -8.56
N HIS A 312 11.40 15.23 -8.79
CA HIS A 312 11.32 16.07 -9.99
C HIS A 312 12.54 16.98 -10.23
N PRO A 313 13.19 17.57 -9.20
CA PRO A 313 14.40 18.36 -9.39
C PRO A 313 15.58 17.64 -10.06
N TYR A 314 15.53 16.30 -10.12
CA TYR A 314 16.57 15.45 -10.69
C TYR A 314 16.17 14.77 -12.01
N ALA A 315 15.01 15.15 -12.57
CA ALA A 315 14.50 14.61 -13.82
C ALA A 315 15.50 14.73 -14.96
N ASP A 316 15.63 13.69 -15.79
CA ASP A 316 16.22 13.91 -17.11
C ASP A 316 15.22 14.66 -18.01
N GLU A 317 15.51 15.92 -18.32
CA GLU A 317 14.69 16.79 -19.18
C GLU A 317 14.47 16.22 -20.59
N ARG A 318 15.31 15.29 -21.04
CA ARG A 318 15.18 14.62 -22.34
C ARG A 318 14.02 13.64 -22.39
N ILE A 319 13.46 13.30 -21.23
CA ILE A 319 12.42 12.27 -21.09
C ILE A 319 11.10 12.94 -20.73
N ASP A 320 10.02 12.48 -21.36
CA ASP A 320 8.67 12.99 -21.06
C ASP A 320 8.34 12.81 -19.57
N ASN A 321 8.09 13.95 -18.90
CA ASN A 321 7.75 13.98 -17.49
C ASN A 321 6.46 13.18 -17.19
N ASN A 322 5.50 13.18 -18.13
CA ASN A 322 4.29 12.39 -17.96
C ASN A 322 4.58 10.90 -17.99
N GLN A 323 5.49 10.45 -18.86
CA GLN A 323 5.94 9.06 -18.92
C GLN A 323 6.65 8.64 -17.64
N ARG A 324 7.53 9.50 -17.08
CA ARG A 324 8.16 9.27 -15.76
C ARG A 324 7.11 9.09 -14.68
N ARG A 325 6.19 10.05 -14.54
CA ARG A 325 5.18 10.07 -13.49
C ARG A 325 4.24 8.87 -13.60
N ARG A 326 3.81 8.52 -14.82
CA ARG A 326 3.03 7.29 -15.10
C ARG A 326 3.80 6.02 -14.71
N ASN A 327 5.08 5.94 -15.03
CA ASN A 327 5.89 4.80 -14.63
C ASN A 327 6.01 4.67 -13.10
N LEU A 328 6.20 5.79 -12.38
CA LEU A 328 6.19 5.81 -10.92
C LEU A 328 4.86 5.32 -10.36
N GLU A 329 3.73 5.81 -10.89
CA GLU A 329 2.39 5.39 -10.49
C GLU A 329 2.18 3.87 -10.62
N GLU A 330 2.65 3.26 -11.72
CA GLU A 330 2.56 1.80 -11.92
C GLU A 330 3.38 1.00 -10.90
N ILE A 331 4.53 1.52 -10.46
CA ILE A 331 5.32 0.92 -9.37
C ILE A 331 4.53 0.97 -8.06
N LEU A 332 3.88 2.10 -7.76
CA LEU A 332 3.10 2.27 -6.54
C LEU A 332 1.80 1.45 -6.54
N LYS A 333 1.11 1.33 -7.69
CA LYS A 333 -0.01 0.38 -7.87
C LYS A 333 0.44 -1.03 -7.56
N ARG A 334 1.60 -1.44 -8.06
CA ARG A 334 2.10 -2.78 -7.79
C ARG A 334 2.49 -2.99 -6.34
N ALA A 335 3.08 -1.99 -5.69
CA ALA A 335 3.31 -2.01 -4.25
C ALA A 335 1.98 -2.16 -3.47
N ALA A 336 0.90 -1.51 -3.90
CA ALA A 336 -0.41 -1.66 -3.28
C ALA A 336 -1.08 -3.02 -3.54
N ALA A 337 -0.86 -3.63 -4.71
CA ALA A 337 -1.23 -5.03 -4.92
C ALA A 337 -0.45 -5.96 -3.96
N PHE A 338 0.86 -5.73 -3.82
CA PHE A 338 1.71 -6.48 -2.90
C PHE A 338 1.34 -6.28 -1.43
N ALA A 339 0.91 -5.07 -1.04
CA ALA A 339 0.39 -4.81 0.30
C ALA A 339 -0.78 -5.74 0.63
N PHE A 340 -1.72 -5.88 -0.31
CA PHE A 340 -2.87 -6.77 -0.12
C PHE A 340 -2.47 -8.25 -0.12
N ILE A 341 -1.46 -8.64 -0.90
CA ILE A 341 -0.88 -10.00 -0.85
C ILE A 341 -0.32 -10.31 0.55
N LEU A 342 0.49 -9.41 1.13
CA LEU A 342 1.04 -9.60 2.47
C LEU A 342 -0.06 -9.61 3.54
N PHE A 343 -1.04 -8.71 3.41
CA PHE A 343 -2.19 -8.66 4.28
C PHE A 343 -2.94 -10.00 4.30
N SER A 344 -3.16 -10.61 3.13
CA SER A 344 -3.89 -11.87 3.00
C SER A 344 -3.12 -13.10 3.48
N GLN A 345 -1.84 -12.99 3.86
CA GLN A 345 -1.08 -14.12 4.40
C GLN A 345 -1.40 -14.32 5.89
N PRO A 346 -1.49 -15.57 6.38
CA PRO A 346 -1.66 -15.82 7.81
C PRO A 346 -0.45 -15.36 8.65
N SER A 347 0.75 -15.39 8.08
CA SER A 347 1.98 -14.94 8.72
C SER A 347 2.03 -13.42 8.95
N THR A 348 2.86 -12.99 9.89
CA THR A 348 3.17 -11.56 10.11
C THR A 348 4.54 -11.20 9.57
N TRP A 349 4.69 -9.96 9.12
CA TRP A 349 5.83 -9.49 8.34
C TRP A 349 6.35 -8.16 8.86
N LYS A 350 7.64 -7.92 8.66
CA LYS A 350 8.28 -6.62 8.88
C LYS A 350 9.26 -6.34 7.75
N PHE A 351 9.39 -5.07 7.41
CA PHE A 351 10.51 -4.58 6.61
C PHE A 351 11.64 -4.15 7.53
N ASP A 352 12.76 -4.84 7.42
CA ASP A 352 13.93 -4.60 8.22
C ASP A 352 14.95 -3.75 7.47
N TRP A 353 15.15 -2.54 7.98
CA TRP A 353 16.11 -1.57 7.48
C TRP A 353 17.48 -1.69 8.15
N GLN A 354 17.62 -2.49 9.22
CA GLN A 354 18.84 -2.52 10.03
C GLN A 354 19.70 -3.76 9.74
N GLY A 355 19.13 -4.82 9.18
CA GLY A 355 19.85 -6.09 8.97
C GLY A 355 20.42 -6.64 10.28
N ASP A 356 21.16 -7.75 10.20
CA ASP A 356 21.98 -8.21 11.33
C ASP A 356 23.19 -7.27 11.51
N HIS A 357 22.95 -6.07 12.04
CA HIS A 357 23.87 -5.12 12.70
C HIS A 357 25.27 -4.85 12.09
N ASN A 358 25.56 -5.23 10.84
CA ASN A 358 26.90 -5.15 10.24
C ASN A 358 26.91 -4.38 8.92
N VAL A 359 26.11 -3.31 8.83
CA VAL A 359 26.19 -2.36 7.72
C VAL A 359 27.54 -1.65 7.82
N GLU A 360 28.43 -1.89 6.86
CA GLU A 360 29.78 -1.31 6.83
C GLU A 360 29.70 0.22 6.93
N VAL A 361 30.67 0.83 7.64
CA VAL A 361 30.79 2.30 7.70
C VAL A 361 30.90 2.86 6.28
N GLY A 362 30.06 3.83 5.95
CA GLY A 362 29.98 4.37 4.59
C GLY A 362 29.08 3.56 3.65
N SER A 363 28.18 2.73 4.20
CA SER A 363 27.15 2.06 3.41
C SER A 363 25.74 2.41 3.88
N LEU A 364 24.80 2.40 2.94
CA LEU A 364 23.41 2.76 3.13
C LEU A 364 22.48 1.65 2.62
N VAL A 365 21.49 1.31 3.44
CA VAL A 365 20.38 0.45 3.06
C VAL A 365 19.42 1.22 2.16
N ILE A 366 19.34 0.85 0.89
CA ILE A 366 18.45 1.46 -0.10
C ILE A 366 17.11 0.75 -0.25
N PHE A 367 17.05 -0.51 0.18
CA PHE A 367 15.82 -1.30 0.18
C PHE A 367 15.89 -2.32 1.33
N PRO A 368 14.86 -2.41 2.19
CA PRO A 368 14.90 -3.26 3.37
C PRO A 368 14.70 -4.74 3.01
N ALA A 369 15.16 -5.61 3.90
CA ALA A 369 14.79 -7.01 3.87
C ALA A 369 13.32 -7.18 4.28
N LEU A 370 12.57 -8.06 3.62
CA LEU A 370 11.30 -8.57 4.11
C LEU A 370 11.57 -9.76 5.02
N VAL A 371 11.13 -9.69 6.27
CA VAL A 371 11.27 -10.77 7.23
C VAL A 371 9.92 -11.22 7.75
N GLN A 372 9.75 -12.53 7.91
CA GLN A 372 8.60 -13.16 8.53
C GLN A 372 8.84 -13.22 10.04
N LEU A 373 7.90 -12.68 10.81
CA LEU A 373 7.94 -12.62 12.27
C LEU A 373 7.14 -13.75 12.93
N SER A 374 6.15 -14.30 12.25
CA SER A 374 5.36 -15.44 12.74
C SER A 374 5.04 -16.42 11.63
N ASP A 375 4.87 -17.69 11.99
CA ASP A 375 4.34 -18.71 11.09
C ASP A 375 2.83 -18.55 10.84
N GLU A 376 2.27 -19.47 10.05
CA GLU A 376 0.85 -19.49 9.67
C GLU A 376 -0.10 -19.82 10.82
N THR A 377 0.44 -20.39 11.91
CA THR A 377 -0.32 -20.71 13.12
C THR A 377 -0.25 -19.59 14.16
N GLY A 378 0.54 -18.54 13.89
CA GLY A 378 0.72 -17.39 14.76
C GLY A 378 1.87 -17.52 15.76
N ASN A 379 2.68 -18.59 15.69
CA ASN A 379 3.85 -18.72 16.55
C ASN A 379 4.93 -17.74 16.09
N VAL A 380 5.57 -17.07 17.04
CA VAL A 380 6.67 -16.15 16.77
C VAL A 380 7.89 -16.93 16.31
N LEU A 381 8.52 -16.47 15.23
CA LEU A 381 9.77 -17.02 14.71
C LEU A 381 10.95 -16.30 15.36
N GLN A 382 11.85 -17.08 15.99
CA GLN A 382 13.11 -16.57 16.51
C GLN A 382 14.28 -17.46 16.04
N PRO A 383 15.22 -16.93 15.24
CA PRO A 383 15.21 -15.58 14.64
C PRO A 383 14.08 -15.41 13.58
N PRO A 384 13.72 -14.16 13.22
CA PRO A 384 12.87 -13.89 12.07
C PRO A 384 13.42 -14.56 10.79
N ARG A 385 12.52 -15.05 9.93
CA ARG A 385 12.91 -15.72 8.69
C ARG A 385 12.98 -14.71 7.54
N ALA A 386 14.13 -14.60 6.87
CA ALA A 386 14.31 -13.69 5.74
C ALA A 386 13.64 -14.21 4.45
N PHE A 387 12.96 -13.32 3.72
CA PHE A 387 12.31 -13.56 2.43
C PHE A 387 12.91 -12.72 1.30
N SER A 388 13.57 -11.62 1.63
CA SER A 388 14.38 -10.88 0.69
C SER A 388 15.64 -10.39 1.38
N GLU A 389 16.71 -10.25 0.60
CA GLU A 389 17.94 -9.67 1.09
C GLU A 389 17.79 -8.14 1.22
N ILE A 390 18.56 -7.61 2.16
CA ILE A 390 18.75 -6.17 2.29
C ILE A 390 19.58 -5.67 1.11
N VAL A 391 19.20 -4.55 0.50
CA VAL A 391 19.98 -3.96 -0.59
C VAL A 391 20.79 -2.80 -0.02
N VAL A 392 22.11 -3.00 0.02
CA VAL A 392 23.07 -2.03 0.56
C VAL A 392 23.90 -1.42 -0.58
N ARG A 393 24.26 -0.14 -0.45
CA ARG A 393 25.18 0.56 -1.36
C ARG A 393 26.21 1.34 -0.56
N GLN A 394 27.45 1.33 -1.01
CA GLN A 394 28.45 2.26 -0.51
C GLN A 394 28.11 3.68 -0.96
N VAL A 395 28.19 4.64 -0.05
CA VAL A 395 27.81 6.05 -0.21
C VAL A 395 28.97 6.99 0.02
#